data_AF-A0A2H1VAG6-F1
#
_entry.id   AF-A0A2H1VAG6-F1
#
_cell.length_a   1.000
_cell.length_b   1.000
_cell.length_c   1.000
_cell.angle_alpha   90.00
_cell.angle_beta   90.00
_cell.angle_gamma   90.00
#
_symmetry.space_group_name_H-M   'P 1'
#
loop_
_entity.id
_entity.type
_entity.pdbx_description
1 polymer ?
#
loop_
_entity_poly.entity_id
_entity_poly.type
_entity_poly.pdbx_seq_one_letter_code
_entity_poly.pdbx_strand_id
1 'polypeptide(L)'
;LLGIWYDIGRYPQLTQSGQCNRAEYRLNNNPTTPNVIEISVVNRQVVDGKWTFIQGTATPTGVPGELIVNLSNDAQSTLRALTVTNDYAVLFSCSPAPTGTGSLLGSWKMSRTPSLAPEYVKEIDDFIANHPILESDKYSPTSQECTGPIEMVGSCESVNIQGLSNINWLDYLGEWREVARYPQTAQTGQCNRAQYTAGLLSGLISVTNSQVTDGKLSTISGQAVINDNGKMTVTINDNTVDYYVLATNYEEYALVYTCQNIEGGNRRGNPKDKLSTVYALFHAMKHRLTNSLFLVGSWQLSRTGSLDDLAQTAMNSIIHSSDPVDLFEGFYQPTKQDPDSCYNYPDFDKTWEYVELPGKCDDRIKGVENFDLNRVSFFFLITILLFIR
;
A
#
# COMPACT_ATOMS: atom_id res chain seq x y z
N LEU A 1 -8.52 15.33 -13.93
CA LEU A 1 -8.75 14.03 -13.26
C LEU A 1 -7.65 13.01 -13.49
N LEU A 2 -6.67 13.20 -14.37
CA LEU A 2 -5.60 12.22 -14.56
C LEU A 2 -4.83 11.90 -13.28
N GLY A 3 -4.35 10.67 -13.17
CA GLY A 3 -3.74 10.09 -11.99
C GLY A 3 -4.74 9.39 -11.07
N ILE A 4 -4.31 9.08 -9.86
CA ILE A 4 -5.10 8.35 -8.88
C ILE A 4 -5.84 9.31 -7.96
N TRP A 5 -7.01 8.86 -7.52
CA TRP A 5 -7.88 9.52 -6.56
C TRP A 5 -8.37 8.51 -5.53
N TYR A 6 -8.32 8.90 -4.26
CA TYR A 6 -8.84 8.13 -3.14
C TYR A 6 -10.25 8.58 -2.85
N ASP A 7 -11.19 7.65 -2.82
CA ASP A 7 -12.53 7.91 -2.31
C ASP A 7 -12.44 7.95 -0.78
N ILE A 8 -12.67 9.14 -0.21
CA ILE A 8 -12.65 9.40 1.24
C ILE A 8 -14.06 9.63 1.81
N GLY A 9 -15.06 9.59 0.95
CA GLY A 9 -16.46 9.58 1.33
C GLY A 9 -17.35 9.60 0.11
N ARG A 10 -18.50 8.92 0.17
CA ARG A 10 -19.40 8.80 -0.98
C ARG A 10 -20.85 8.61 -0.59
N TYR A 11 -21.71 8.77 -1.58
CA TYR A 11 -23.08 8.27 -1.52
C TYR A 11 -23.11 6.74 -1.47
N PRO A 12 -24.19 6.13 -0.97
CA PRO A 12 -24.37 4.69 -1.01
C PRO A 12 -24.23 4.14 -2.44
N GLN A 13 -23.37 3.13 -2.63
CA GLN A 13 -23.14 2.46 -3.91
C GLN A 13 -23.30 0.94 -3.73
N LEU A 14 -24.17 0.31 -4.51
CA LEU A 14 -24.45 -1.12 -4.40
C LEU A 14 -23.26 -2.01 -4.78
N THR A 15 -22.40 -1.53 -5.68
CA THR A 15 -21.28 -2.28 -6.26
C THR A 15 -19.92 -1.90 -5.67
N GLN A 16 -19.90 -0.90 -4.78
CA GLN A 16 -18.72 -0.49 -4.03
C GLN A 16 -19.01 -0.68 -2.54
N SER A 17 -18.87 -1.92 -2.05
CA SER A 17 -19.10 -2.28 -0.64
C SER A 17 -17.79 -2.38 0.16
N GLY A 18 -16.64 -2.32 -0.50
CA GLY A 18 -15.32 -2.45 0.11
C GLY A 18 -14.77 -1.16 0.72
N GLN A 19 -13.60 -1.30 1.34
CA GLN A 19 -12.76 -0.19 1.84
C GLN A 19 -11.61 0.09 0.86
N CYS A 20 -10.77 1.09 1.13
CA CYS A 20 -9.62 1.43 0.29
C CYS A 20 -9.98 1.71 -1.16
N ASN A 21 -11.09 2.42 -1.36
CA ASN A 21 -11.63 2.67 -2.68
C ASN A 21 -10.75 3.68 -3.43
N ARG A 22 -10.36 3.34 -4.66
CA ARG A 22 -9.49 4.18 -5.51
C ARG A 22 -10.04 4.20 -6.92
N ALA A 23 -9.90 5.35 -7.58
CA ALA A 23 -10.13 5.49 -9.01
C ALA A 23 -8.86 6.01 -9.67
N GLU A 24 -8.46 5.37 -10.75
CA GLU A 24 -7.30 5.75 -11.53
C GLU A 24 -7.70 6.11 -12.95
N TYR A 25 -7.16 7.23 -13.45
CA TYR A 25 -7.39 7.73 -14.80
C TYR A 25 -6.05 7.93 -15.52
N ARG A 26 -5.75 7.13 -16.54
CA ARG A 26 -4.51 7.27 -17.34
C ARG A 26 -4.84 7.64 -18.77
N LEU A 27 -4.08 8.57 -19.36
CA LEU A 27 -4.16 8.83 -20.80
C LEU A 27 -3.60 7.62 -21.55
N ASN A 28 -4.41 7.04 -22.43
CA ASN A 28 -3.92 6.06 -23.38
C ASN A 28 -3.40 6.83 -24.61
N ASN A 29 -2.08 6.93 -24.75
CA ASN A 29 -1.46 7.46 -25.96
C ASN A 29 -1.38 6.33 -26.99
N ASN A 30 -2.40 6.18 -27.83
CA ASN A 30 -2.34 5.25 -28.95
C ASN A 30 -1.56 5.88 -30.12
N PRO A 31 -0.35 5.39 -30.46
CA PRO A 31 0.47 5.97 -31.54
C PRO A 31 -0.19 5.87 -32.92
N THR A 32 -1.22 5.03 -33.09
CA THR A 32 -1.96 4.84 -34.35
C THR A 32 -3.18 5.75 -34.48
N THR A 33 -3.66 6.35 -33.39
CA THR A 33 -4.82 7.27 -33.37
C THR A 33 -4.55 8.50 -32.48
N PRO A 34 -3.55 9.34 -32.82
CA PRO A 34 -3.07 10.42 -31.96
C PRO A 34 -4.11 11.52 -31.63
N ASN A 35 -5.27 11.53 -32.30
CA ASN A 35 -6.35 12.49 -32.09
C ASN A 35 -7.50 11.96 -31.22
N VAL A 36 -7.45 10.71 -30.75
CA VAL A 36 -8.48 10.14 -29.87
C VAL A 36 -7.95 10.13 -28.45
N ILE A 37 -8.52 10.99 -27.60
CA ILE A 37 -8.22 10.99 -26.16
C ILE A 37 -9.07 9.89 -25.52
N GLU A 38 -8.48 8.71 -25.37
CA GLU A 38 -9.06 7.62 -24.58
C GLU A 38 -8.35 7.56 -23.23
N ILE A 39 -9.12 7.56 -22.14
CA ILE A 39 -8.59 7.48 -20.78
C ILE A 39 -8.87 6.07 -20.27
N SER A 40 -7.87 5.30 -19.85
CA SER A 40 -8.13 4.06 -19.11
C SER A 40 -8.57 4.39 -17.70
N VAL A 41 -9.59 3.66 -17.21
CA VAL A 41 -10.14 3.78 -15.88
C VAL A 41 -9.96 2.48 -15.12
N VAL A 42 -9.40 2.55 -13.92
CA VAL A 42 -9.34 1.40 -13.01
C VAL A 42 -9.87 1.81 -11.65
N ASN A 43 -10.97 1.18 -11.24
CA ASN A 43 -11.53 1.34 -9.91
C ASN A 43 -11.15 0.13 -9.05
N ARG A 44 -10.62 0.37 -7.85
CA ARG A 44 -10.17 -0.67 -6.91
C ARG A 44 -10.88 -0.52 -5.57
N GLN A 45 -11.10 -1.62 -4.88
CA GLN A 45 -11.63 -1.68 -3.52
C GLN A 45 -11.18 -2.96 -2.82
N VAL A 46 -11.12 -2.96 -1.50
CA VAL A 46 -10.86 -4.14 -0.66
C VAL A 46 -12.17 -4.68 -0.11
N VAL A 47 -12.54 -5.91 -0.48
CA VAL A 47 -13.72 -6.63 0.01
C VAL A 47 -13.23 -7.88 0.74
N ASP A 48 -13.65 -8.07 2.00
CA ASP A 48 -13.24 -9.20 2.84
C ASP A 48 -11.71 -9.39 2.93
N GLY A 49 -10.96 -8.27 3.03
CA GLY A 49 -9.50 -8.27 3.12
C GLY A 49 -8.78 -8.59 1.81
N LYS A 50 -9.49 -8.63 0.67
CA LYS A 50 -8.90 -8.88 -0.65
C LYS A 50 -9.20 -7.74 -1.61
N TRP A 51 -8.23 -7.41 -2.44
CA TRP A 51 -8.42 -6.45 -3.51
C TRP A 51 -9.36 -7.00 -4.58
N THR A 52 -10.28 -6.16 -5.00
CA THR A 52 -11.15 -6.35 -6.15
C THR A 52 -11.08 -5.09 -6.99
N PHE A 53 -11.26 -5.22 -8.29
CA PHE A 53 -11.18 -4.08 -9.20
C PHE A 53 -12.15 -4.25 -10.36
N ILE A 54 -12.44 -3.14 -11.02
CA ILE A 54 -13.10 -3.10 -12.31
C ILE A 54 -12.38 -2.08 -13.20
N GLN A 55 -12.18 -2.44 -14.45
CA GLN A 55 -11.48 -1.61 -15.42
C GLN A 55 -12.44 -1.13 -16.50
N GLY A 56 -12.02 -0.14 -17.26
CA GLY A 56 -12.84 0.48 -18.29
C GLY A 56 -12.13 1.59 -19.03
N THR A 57 -12.91 2.37 -19.75
CA THR A 57 -12.44 3.55 -20.46
C THR A 57 -13.32 4.75 -20.12
N ALA A 58 -12.74 5.95 -20.22
CA ALA A 58 -13.45 7.21 -20.13
C ALA A 58 -13.17 8.06 -21.36
N THR A 59 -14.22 8.68 -21.89
CA THR A 59 -14.12 9.58 -23.04
C THR A 59 -14.76 10.94 -22.70
N PRO A 60 -14.08 12.06 -22.98
CA PRO A 60 -14.68 13.39 -22.84
C PRO A 60 -15.88 13.57 -23.77
N THR A 61 -16.97 14.17 -23.28
CA THR A 61 -18.18 14.40 -24.08
C THR A 61 -18.15 15.72 -24.87
N GLY A 62 -17.13 16.55 -24.63
CA GLY A 62 -17.07 17.93 -25.12
C GLY A 62 -17.72 18.95 -24.17
N VAL A 63 -18.46 18.49 -23.15
CA VAL A 63 -18.92 19.34 -22.04
C VAL A 63 -17.80 19.43 -20.98
N PRO A 64 -17.41 20.64 -20.54
CA PRO A 64 -16.38 20.80 -19.51
C PRO A 64 -16.69 19.99 -18.24
N GLY A 65 -15.72 19.21 -17.78
CA GLY A 65 -15.85 18.38 -16.58
C GLY A 65 -16.69 17.10 -16.75
N GLU A 66 -17.15 16.77 -17.96
CA GLU A 66 -17.98 15.59 -18.20
C GLU A 66 -17.26 14.50 -19.00
N LEU A 67 -17.37 13.26 -18.51
CA LEU A 67 -16.81 12.05 -19.10
C LEU A 67 -17.90 10.98 -19.21
N ILE A 68 -17.89 10.19 -20.29
CA ILE A 68 -18.61 8.92 -20.34
C ILE A 68 -17.64 7.83 -19.91
N VAL A 69 -17.97 7.12 -18.83
CA VAL A 69 -17.19 5.99 -18.31
C VAL A 69 -17.89 4.69 -18.74
N ASN A 70 -17.15 3.81 -19.40
CA ASN A 70 -17.58 2.47 -19.80
C ASN A 70 -16.73 1.44 -19.05
N LEU A 71 -17.35 0.61 -18.22
CA LEU A 71 -16.67 -0.41 -17.42
C LEU A 71 -16.77 -1.79 -18.09
N SER A 72 -15.86 -2.69 -17.73
CA SER A 72 -15.72 -4.03 -18.32
C SER A 72 -16.89 -4.99 -18.06
N ASN A 73 -17.88 -4.57 -17.28
CA ASN A 73 -19.14 -5.28 -17.03
C ASN A 73 -20.31 -4.68 -17.83
N ASP A 74 -20.02 -3.93 -18.89
CA ASP A 74 -20.97 -3.20 -19.73
C ASP A 74 -21.75 -2.09 -19.00
N ALA A 75 -21.34 -1.71 -17.78
CA ALA A 75 -21.90 -0.55 -17.11
C ALA A 75 -21.38 0.73 -17.77
N GLN A 76 -22.31 1.58 -18.18
CA GLN A 76 -22.01 2.92 -18.67
C GLN A 76 -22.58 3.97 -17.71
N SER A 77 -21.79 5.01 -17.44
CA SER A 77 -22.24 6.13 -16.63
C SER A 77 -21.63 7.44 -17.11
N THR A 78 -22.40 8.52 -17.05
CA THR A 78 -21.85 9.87 -17.19
C THR A 78 -21.28 10.30 -15.83
N LEU A 79 -20.00 10.63 -15.81
CA LEU A 79 -19.27 11.13 -14.65
C LEU A 79 -19.01 12.63 -14.85
N ARG A 80 -19.30 13.42 -13.82
CA ARG A 80 -19.11 14.87 -13.80
C ARG A 80 -18.17 15.23 -12.67
N ALA A 81 -17.15 16.00 -12.98
CA ALA A 81 -16.30 16.63 -11.98
C ALA A 81 -16.92 17.98 -11.63
N LEU A 82 -17.58 18.06 -10.46
CA LEU A 82 -18.25 19.28 -9.99
C LEU A 82 -17.23 20.31 -9.48
N THR A 83 -16.13 19.83 -8.89
CA THR A 83 -14.94 20.63 -8.59
C THR A 83 -13.70 19.74 -8.67
N VAL A 84 -12.56 20.32 -9.06
CA VAL A 84 -11.25 19.67 -9.11
C VAL A 84 -10.19 20.69 -8.72
N THR A 85 -9.42 20.37 -7.70
CA THR A 85 -8.24 21.13 -7.26
C THR A 85 -6.99 20.26 -7.41
N ASN A 86 -5.85 20.76 -6.93
CA ASN A 86 -4.63 19.95 -6.84
C ASN A 86 -4.71 18.90 -5.73
N ASP A 87 -5.65 19.01 -4.80
CA ASP A 87 -5.69 18.20 -3.57
C ASP A 87 -6.95 17.31 -3.50
N TYR A 88 -8.08 17.79 -4.02
CA TYR A 88 -9.36 17.10 -3.95
C TYR A 88 -10.24 17.32 -5.18
N ALA A 89 -11.27 16.49 -5.30
CA ALA A 89 -12.34 16.67 -6.28
C ALA A 89 -13.68 16.19 -5.69
N VAL A 90 -14.77 16.78 -6.15
CA VAL A 90 -16.12 16.23 -5.92
C VAL A 90 -16.65 15.73 -7.25
N LEU A 91 -16.91 14.44 -7.31
CA LEU A 91 -17.45 13.77 -8.49
C LEU A 91 -18.92 13.47 -8.29
N PHE A 92 -19.67 13.47 -9.40
CA PHE A 92 -21.08 13.13 -9.43
C PHE A 92 -21.38 12.28 -10.66
N SER A 93 -22.20 11.25 -10.50
CA SER A 93 -22.71 10.45 -11.60
C SER A 93 -24.22 10.32 -11.52
N CYS A 94 -24.82 10.19 -12.69
CA CYS A 94 -26.23 9.89 -12.84
C CYS A 94 -26.38 8.95 -14.03
N SER A 95 -26.95 7.77 -13.78
CA SER A 95 -27.25 6.79 -14.81
C SER A 95 -28.69 6.31 -14.68
N PRO A 96 -29.34 5.85 -15.78
CA PRO A 96 -30.67 5.25 -15.68
C PRO A 96 -30.67 4.05 -14.73
N ALA A 97 -31.72 3.93 -13.91
CA ALA A 97 -31.84 2.78 -13.02
C ALA A 97 -32.05 1.47 -13.81
N PRO A 98 -31.50 0.32 -13.37
CA PRO A 98 -31.65 -0.96 -14.05
C PRO A 98 -33.12 -1.41 -14.24
N THR A 99 -34.01 -0.93 -13.39
CA THR A 99 -35.46 -1.20 -13.44
C THR A 99 -36.18 -0.41 -14.54
N GLY A 100 -35.49 0.49 -15.25
CA GLY A 100 -36.08 1.36 -16.27
C GLY A 100 -36.91 2.52 -15.72
N THR A 101 -36.99 2.68 -14.38
CA THR A 101 -37.72 3.76 -13.72
C THR A 101 -36.78 4.53 -12.78
N GLY A 102 -36.54 5.81 -13.08
CA GLY A 102 -35.67 6.69 -12.29
C GLY A 102 -34.18 6.59 -12.66
N SER A 103 -33.33 7.14 -11.78
CA SER A 103 -31.89 7.24 -11.97
C SER A 103 -31.14 6.77 -10.73
N LEU A 104 -29.99 6.10 -10.94
CA LEU A 104 -29.01 5.86 -9.90
C LEU A 104 -28.06 7.05 -9.84
N LEU A 105 -27.97 7.65 -8.66
CA LEU A 105 -27.07 8.75 -8.38
C LEU A 105 -25.83 8.23 -7.65
N GLY A 106 -24.68 8.79 -7.99
CA GLY A 106 -23.45 8.62 -7.23
C GLY A 106 -22.78 9.95 -7.01
N SER A 107 -22.12 10.09 -5.86
CA SER A 107 -21.26 11.24 -5.61
C SER A 107 -20.12 10.82 -4.70
N TRP A 108 -18.92 11.33 -4.96
CA TRP A 108 -17.70 10.95 -4.26
C TRP A 108 -16.89 12.19 -3.90
N LYS A 109 -16.44 12.23 -2.64
CA LYS A 109 -15.34 13.06 -2.15
C LYS A 109 -14.04 12.34 -2.50
N MET A 110 -13.29 12.90 -3.42
CA MET A 110 -12.04 12.34 -3.91
C MET A 110 -10.86 13.15 -3.38
N SER A 111 -9.80 12.48 -2.94
CA SER A 111 -8.54 13.09 -2.52
C SER A 111 -7.39 12.65 -3.42
N ARG A 112 -6.34 13.46 -3.53
CA ARG A 112 -5.03 13.07 -4.09
C ARG A 112 -4.16 12.27 -3.14
N THR A 113 -4.52 12.19 -1.86
CA THR A 113 -3.78 11.47 -0.81
C THR A 113 -4.73 10.54 -0.05
N PRO A 114 -4.21 9.48 0.63
CA PRO A 114 -5.06 8.59 1.42
C PRO A 114 -5.80 9.27 2.58
N SER A 115 -5.29 10.42 3.02
CA SER A 115 -5.92 11.30 4.01
C SER A 115 -5.79 12.76 3.56
N LEU A 116 -6.80 13.58 3.85
CA LEU A 116 -6.77 15.03 3.60
C LEU A 116 -6.53 15.80 4.89
N ALA A 117 -5.83 16.93 4.76
CA ALA A 117 -5.74 17.90 5.83
C ALA A 117 -7.14 18.47 6.19
N PRO A 118 -7.42 18.78 7.47
CA PRO A 118 -8.74 19.20 7.93
C PRO A 118 -9.33 20.40 7.19
N GLU A 119 -8.48 21.33 6.73
CA GLU A 119 -8.88 22.48 5.93
C GLU A 119 -9.53 22.09 4.60
N TYR A 120 -8.96 21.12 3.87
CA TYR A 120 -9.53 20.64 2.61
C TYR A 120 -10.80 19.83 2.83
N VAL A 121 -10.88 19.09 3.94
CA VAL A 121 -12.13 18.41 4.33
C VAL A 121 -13.25 19.44 4.54
N LYS A 122 -12.94 20.54 5.24
CA LYS A 122 -13.89 21.63 5.44
C LYS A 122 -14.31 22.29 4.12
N GLU A 123 -13.38 22.55 3.21
CA GLU A 123 -13.71 23.11 1.89
C GLU A 123 -14.65 22.21 1.08
N ILE A 124 -14.40 20.90 1.08
CA ILE A 124 -15.27 19.92 0.41
C ILE A 124 -16.68 19.95 1.02
N ASP A 125 -16.77 19.95 2.35
CA ASP A 125 -18.05 19.96 3.05
C ASP A 125 -18.84 21.26 2.81
N ASP A 126 -18.16 22.40 2.82
CA ASP A 126 -18.77 23.70 2.48
C ASP A 126 -19.24 23.73 1.02
N PHE A 127 -18.45 23.19 0.08
CA PHE A 127 -18.86 23.07 -1.32
C PHE A 127 -20.12 22.21 -1.46
N ILE A 128 -20.15 21.03 -0.82
CA ILE A 128 -21.28 20.09 -0.88
C ILE A 128 -22.54 20.71 -0.27
N ALA A 129 -22.43 21.37 0.89
CA ALA A 129 -23.56 21.98 1.58
C ALA A 129 -24.24 23.10 0.76
N ASN A 130 -23.48 23.78 -0.10
CA ASN A 130 -23.98 24.88 -0.92
C ASN A 130 -24.33 24.46 -2.36
N HIS A 131 -24.12 23.20 -2.75
CA HIS A 131 -24.34 22.75 -4.11
C HIS A 131 -25.78 22.24 -4.32
N PRO A 132 -26.54 22.73 -5.32
CA PRO A 132 -27.99 22.53 -5.41
C PRO A 132 -28.47 21.09 -5.65
N ILE A 133 -27.59 20.20 -6.11
CA ILE A 133 -27.92 18.79 -6.41
C ILE A 133 -27.28 17.81 -5.42
N LEU A 134 -26.51 18.30 -4.45
CA LEU A 134 -25.84 17.45 -3.47
C LEU A 134 -26.54 17.56 -2.11
N GLU A 135 -26.53 16.45 -1.38
CA GLU A 135 -27.14 16.29 -0.08
C GLU A 135 -26.07 15.80 0.88
N SER A 136 -25.71 16.65 1.85
CA SER A 136 -24.59 16.38 2.76
C SER A 136 -24.79 15.12 3.61
N ASP A 137 -26.03 14.83 3.99
CA ASP A 137 -26.41 13.67 4.82
C ASP A 137 -26.24 12.32 4.11
N LYS A 138 -26.12 12.32 2.77
CA LYS A 138 -25.92 11.10 1.98
C LYS A 138 -24.47 10.64 1.94
N TYR A 139 -23.51 11.50 2.29
CA TYR A 139 -22.10 11.11 2.31
C TYR A 139 -21.77 10.29 3.54
N SER A 140 -21.31 9.06 3.32
CA SER A 140 -20.66 8.25 4.34
C SER A 140 -19.15 8.27 4.15
N PRO A 141 -18.35 8.40 5.22
CA PRO A 141 -16.90 8.31 5.12
C PRO A 141 -16.48 6.91 4.67
N THR A 142 -15.37 6.85 3.93
CA THR A 142 -14.75 5.60 3.48
C THR A 142 -13.32 5.53 4.04
N SER A 143 -12.88 4.34 4.43
CA SER A 143 -11.53 4.15 4.98
C SER A 143 -10.52 3.91 3.87
N GLN A 144 -9.31 4.46 4.05
CA GLN A 144 -8.13 4.17 3.24
C GLN A 144 -7.11 3.30 4.00
N GLU A 145 -7.51 2.70 5.12
CA GLU A 145 -6.70 1.73 5.84
C GLU A 145 -6.73 0.37 5.13
N CYS A 146 -5.67 0.08 4.38
CA CYS A 146 -5.58 -1.14 3.56
C CYS A 146 -4.77 -2.19 4.30
N THR A 147 -5.46 -3.20 4.80
CA THR A 147 -4.81 -4.39 5.38
C THR A 147 -4.65 -5.46 4.30
N GLY A 148 -3.43 -5.95 4.07
CA GLY A 148 -3.14 -7.09 3.20
C GLY A 148 -2.42 -6.74 1.89
N PRO A 149 -1.78 -7.74 1.26
CA PRO A 149 -0.91 -7.54 0.11
C PRO A 149 -1.67 -6.99 -1.11
N ILE A 150 -0.96 -6.26 -1.97
CA ILE A 150 -1.54 -5.66 -3.17
C ILE A 150 -1.63 -6.72 -4.28
N GLU A 151 -2.83 -6.97 -4.79
CA GLU A 151 -3.08 -7.87 -5.93
C GLU A 151 -3.33 -7.06 -7.22
N MET A 152 -2.65 -7.48 -8.30
CA MET A 152 -2.75 -6.88 -9.63
C MET A 152 -3.15 -7.93 -10.69
N VAL A 153 -3.65 -7.44 -11.83
CA VAL A 153 -4.19 -8.26 -12.92
C VAL A 153 -3.11 -8.58 -13.93
N GLY A 154 -3.09 -9.83 -14.38
CA GLY A 154 -2.16 -10.30 -15.40
C GLY A 154 -1.16 -11.23 -14.76
N SER A 155 0.10 -11.05 -15.06
CA SER A 155 1.20 -11.80 -14.47
C SER A 155 2.42 -10.91 -14.32
N CYS A 156 3.40 -11.34 -13.53
CA CYS A 156 4.67 -10.62 -13.40
C CYS A 156 5.35 -10.41 -14.75
N GLU A 157 5.19 -11.35 -15.69
CA GLU A 157 5.74 -11.28 -17.05
C GLU A 157 5.01 -10.26 -17.93
N SER A 158 3.79 -9.88 -17.58
CA SER A 158 3.03 -8.85 -18.31
C SER A 158 3.43 -7.43 -17.93
N VAL A 159 4.19 -7.25 -16.85
CA VAL A 159 4.77 -5.98 -16.42
C VAL A 159 6.25 -5.99 -16.78
N ASN A 160 6.74 -4.96 -17.45
CA ASN A 160 8.15 -4.89 -17.86
C ASN A 160 9.04 -4.50 -16.67
N ILE A 161 9.20 -5.36 -15.68
CA ILE A 161 9.98 -5.00 -14.48
C ILE A 161 11.47 -5.02 -14.81
N GLN A 162 12.10 -3.85 -14.87
CA GLN A 162 13.54 -3.70 -15.09
C GLN A 162 14.24 -3.22 -13.81
N GLY A 163 15.18 -4.01 -13.32
CA GLY A 163 16.07 -3.60 -12.23
C GLY A 163 17.10 -2.58 -12.68
N LEU A 164 17.73 -1.92 -11.71
CA LEU A 164 18.81 -0.96 -11.93
C LEU A 164 19.95 -1.62 -12.70
N SER A 165 20.30 -1.02 -13.83
CA SER A 165 21.40 -1.49 -14.67
C SER A 165 22.77 -1.29 -14.01
N ASN A 166 23.70 -2.22 -14.25
CA ASN A 166 25.08 -2.18 -13.75
C ASN A 166 25.19 -1.98 -12.23
N ILE A 167 24.27 -2.55 -11.46
CA ILE A 167 24.29 -2.44 -9.99
C ILE A 167 25.58 -3.04 -9.41
N ASN A 168 26.19 -2.34 -8.45
CA ASN A 168 27.26 -2.91 -7.64
C ASN A 168 26.68 -3.59 -6.40
N TRP A 169 26.56 -4.92 -6.46
CA TRP A 169 26.00 -5.70 -5.35
C TRP A 169 26.83 -5.65 -4.08
N LEU A 170 28.15 -5.42 -4.16
CA LEU A 170 29.00 -5.30 -2.98
C LEU A 170 28.67 -4.03 -2.19
N ASP A 171 28.46 -2.91 -2.88
CA ASP A 171 28.08 -1.63 -2.27
C ASP A 171 26.63 -1.66 -1.74
N TYR A 172 25.79 -2.53 -2.29
CA TYR A 172 24.42 -2.74 -1.83
C TYR A 172 24.31 -3.52 -0.51
N LEU A 173 25.35 -4.27 -0.13
CA LEU A 173 25.37 -5.05 1.13
C LEU A 173 25.24 -4.15 2.37
N GLY A 174 25.03 -4.77 3.53
CA GLY A 174 24.88 -4.10 4.81
C GLY A 174 23.43 -3.96 5.25
N GLU A 175 23.23 -3.12 6.26
CA GLU A 175 21.90 -2.85 6.83
C GLU A 175 21.17 -1.79 5.99
N TRP A 176 19.89 -2.05 5.76
CA TRP A 176 18.91 -1.10 5.26
C TRP A 176 17.76 -0.99 6.26
N ARG A 177 17.32 0.23 6.52
CA ARG A 177 16.18 0.56 7.39
C ARG A 177 14.97 0.88 6.52
N GLU A 178 13.85 0.24 6.81
CA GLU A 178 12.62 0.43 6.03
C GLU A 178 11.92 1.73 6.45
N VAL A 179 11.79 2.69 5.56
CA VAL A 179 11.11 3.97 5.84
C VAL A 179 9.64 3.90 5.47
N ALA A 180 9.30 3.17 4.41
CA ALA A 180 7.93 2.90 4.05
C ALA A 180 7.81 1.58 3.27
N ARG A 181 6.63 0.98 3.31
CA ARG A 181 6.34 -0.29 2.62
C ARG A 181 4.95 -0.34 2.05
N TYR A 182 4.75 -1.15 1.02
CA TYR A 182 3.40 -1.59 0.66
C TYR A 182 2.84 -2.46 1.78
N PRO A 183 1.50 -2.55 1.93
CA PRO A 183 0.92 -3.37 2.97
C PRO A 183 1.27 -4.84 2.71
N GLN A 184 1.71 -5.54 3.76
CA GLN A 184 2.11 -6.95 3.69
C GLN A 184 1.53 -7.69 4.90
N THR A 185 1.19 -8.97 4.73
CA THR A 185 0.69 -9.79 5.85
C THR A 185 1.79 -10.20 6.83
N ALA A 186 3.03 -10.36 6.35
CA ALA A 186 4.16 -10.84 7.15
C ALA A 186 4.89 -9.73 7.94
N GLN A 187 4.66 -8.46 7.61
CA GLN A 187 5.34 -7.31 8.22
C GLN A 187 4.31 -6.35 8.82
N THR A 188 3.98 -6.56 10.10
CA THR A 188 3.01 -5.74 10.85
C THR A 188 3.68 -4.84 11.90
N GLY A 189 4.95 -5.09 12.22
CA GLY A 189 5.73 -4.34 13.19
C GLY A 189 6.31 -3.02 12.67
N GLN A 190 7.16 -2.44 13.50
CA GLN A 190 7.90 -1.19 13.26
C GLN A 190 9.41 -1.43 13.36
N CYS A 191 10.21 -0.39 13.13
CA CYS A 191 11.67 -0.46 13.18
C CYS A 191 12.25 -1.58 12.31
N ASN A 192 11.66 -1.79 11.13
CA ASN A 192 12.06 -2.89 10.28
C ASN A 192 13.51 -2.68 9.77
N ARG A 193 14.28 -3.77 9.74
CA ARG A 193 15.64 -3.83 9.16
C ARG A 193 15.73 -4.94 8.14
N ALA A 194 16.52 -4.73 7.11
CA ALA A 194 16.97 -5.75 6.18
C ALA A 194 18.50 -5.73 6.15
N GLN A 195 19.13 -6.83 6.58
CA GLN A 195 20.57 -7.02 6.56
C GLN A 195 20.94 -7.97 5.43
N TYR A 196 21.77 -7.49 4.51
CA TYR A 196 22.34 -8.27 3.41
C TYR A 196 23.82 -8.51 3.67
N THR A 197 24.24 -9.77 3.65
CA THR A 197 25.65 -10.15 3.84
C THR A 197 26.12 -11.05 2.71
N ALA A 198 27.38 -10.91 2.30
CA ALA A 198 27.96 -11.78 1.28
C ALA A 198 27.90 -13.24 1.75
N GLY A 199 27.36 -14.11 0.91
CA GLY A 199 27.35 -15.54 1.13
C GLY A 199 28.73 -16.16 0.94
N LEU A 200 28.84 -17.44 1.29
CA LEU A 200 30.08 -18.21 1.15
C LEU A 200 30.48 -18.46 -0.32
N LEU A 201 29.52 -18.36 -1.24
CA LEU A 201 29.70 -18.56 -2.68
C LEU A 201 29.43 -17.25 -3.41
N SER A 202 30.17 -17.00 -4.48
CA SER A 202 29.94 -15.84 -5.35
C SER A 202 28.51 -15.85 -5.89
N GLY A 203 27.84 -14.69 -5.88
CA GLY A 203 26.46 -14.54 -6.33
C GLY A 203 25.39 -14.89 -5.29
N LEU A 204 25.77 -15.41 -4.12
CA LEU A 204 24.86 -15.71 -3.01
C LEU A 204 24.91 -14.61 -1.95
N ILE A 205 23.76 -14.18 -1.46
CA ILE A 205 23.61 -13.20 -0.39
C ILE A 205 22.79 -13.83 0.73
N SER A 206 23.22 -13.73 1.97
CA SER A 206 22.38 -14.05 3.12
C SER A 206 21.54 -12.82 3.48
N VAL A 207 20.24 -13.05 3.66
CA VAL A 207 19.25 -12.01 3.98
C VAL A 207 18.72 -12.27 5.38
N THR A 208 18.74 -11.25 6.23
CA THR A 208 18.07 -11.30 7.54
C THR A 208 17.20 -10.06 7.70
N ASN A 209 15.90 -10.28 7.86
CA ASN A 209 14.94 -9.22 8.13
C ASN A 209 14.56 -9.24 9.60
N SER A 210 14.35 -8.07 10.18
CA SER A 210 13.84 -7.94 11.54
C SER A 210 12.75 -6.89 11.64
N GLN A 211 11.90 -7.02 12.65
CA GLN A 211 10.86 -6.05 13.02
C GLN A 211 10.65 -6.08 14.54
N VAL A 212 10.15 -4.97 15.07
CA VAL A 212 9.71 -4.86 16.47
C VAL A 212 8.19 -4.84 16.52
N THR A 213 7.60 -5.76 17.27
CA THR A 213 6.15 -5.81 17.52
C THR A 213 5.94 -5.91 19.02
N ASP A 214 5.15 -4.99 19.59
CA ASP A 214 4.86 -4.93 21.03
C ASP A 214 6.11 -5.00 21.92
N GLY A 215 7.19 -4.32 21.51
CA GLY A 215 8.46 -4.28 22.23
C GLY A 215 9.28 -5.57 22.15
N LYS A 216 8.91 -6.51 21.27
CA LYS A 216 9.69 -7.73 21.00
C LYS A 216 10.31 -7.69 19.61
N LEU A 217 11.62 -7.98 19.54
CA LEU A 217 12.32 -8.17 18.28
C LEU A 217 11.98 -9.54 17.69
N SER A 218 11.54 -9.57 16.43
CA SER A 218 11.38 -10.78 15.65
C SER A 218 12.30 -10.73 14.45
N THR A 219 12.95 -11.85 14.15
CA THR A 219 13.86 -11.99 13.00
C THR A 219 13.44 -13.14 12.10
N ILE A 220 13.79 -13.04 10.83
CA ILE A 220 13.63 -14.09 9.83
C ILE A 220 14.81 -14.04 8.87
N SER A 221 15.33 -15.19 8.49
CA SER A 221 16.51 -15.29 7.63
C SER A 221 16.24 -16.17 6.41
N GLY A 222 16.99 -15.90 5.35
CA GLY A 222 16.97 -16.66 4.11
C GLY A 222 18.17 -16.35 3.24
N GLN A 223 18.04 -16.62 1.95
CA GLN A 223 19.11 -16.43 0.98
C GLN A 223 18.58 -15.77 -0.28
N ALA A 224 19.44 -15.03 -0.96
CA ALA A 224 19.17 -14.46 -2.26
C ALA A 224 20.24 -14.87 -3.27
N VAL A 225 19.81 -15.16 -4.49
CA VAL A 225 20.69 -15.47 -5.64
C VAL A 225 20.57 -14.33 -6.64
N ILE A 226 21.71 -13.74 -7.01
CA ILE A 226 21.75 -12.70 -8.04
C ILE A 226 21.49 -13.37 -9.40
N ASN A 227 20.46 -12.92 -10.11
CA ASN A 227 20.09 -13.49 -11.41
C ASN A 227 20.44 -12.56 -12.57
N ASP A 228 20.35 -11.24 -12.35
CA ASP A 228 20.55 -10.21 -13.38
C ASP A 228 20.88 -8.86 -12.74
N ASN A 229 21.13 -7.84 -13.56
CA ASN A 229 21.26 -6.45 -13.16
C ASN A 229 20.04 -5.98 -12.37
N GLY A 230 20.27 -5.58 -11.11
CA GLY A 230 19.23 -5.11 -10.21
C GLY A 230 18.18 -6.16 -9.88
N LYS A 231 18.38 -7.45 -10.19
CA LYS A 231 17.45 -8.54 -9.90
C LYS A 231 18.13 -9.68 -9.14
N MET A 232 17.53 -10.05 -8.01
CA MET A 232 17.87 -11.27 -7.28
C MET A 232 16.59 -12.05 -6.95
N THR A 233 16.70 -13.35 -6.76
CA THR A 233 15.61 -14.19 -6.27
C THR A 233 15.86 -14.45 -4.80
N VAL A 234 14.93 -14.03 -3.94
CA VAL A 234 15.02 -14.18 -2.49
C VAL A 234 14.17 -15.37 -2.06
N THR A 235 14.74 -16.25 -1.23
CA THR A 235 14.05 -17.41 -0.66
C THR A 235 14.11 -17.35 0.86
N ILE A 236 12.93 -17.31 1.49
CA ILE A 236 12.75 -17.29 2.95
C ILE A 236 11.64 -18.28 3.30
N ASN A 237 11.90 -19.24 4.19
CA ASN A 237 10.94 -20.27 4.60
C ASN A 237 10.22 -20.94 3.41
N ASP A 238 10.99 -21.39 2.41
CA ASP A 238 10.52 -22.02 1.17
C ASP A 238 9.65 -21.12 0.25
N ASN A 239 9.45 -19.85 0.60
CA ASN A 239 8.82 -18.87 -0.27
C ASN A 239 9.89 -18.16 -1.09
N THR A 240 9.80 -18.33 -2.40
CA THR A 240 10.71 -17.74 -3.37
C THR A 240 10.01 -16.61 -4.12
N VAL A 241 10.62 -15.43 -4.12
CA VAL A 241 10.10 -14.22 -4.80
C VAL A 241 11.21 -13.53 -5.57
N ASP A 242 10.85 -12.94 -6.72
CA ASP A 242 11.74 -12.05 -7.43
C ASP A 242 11.80 -10.69 -6.73
N TYR A 243 13.02 -10.20 -6.52
CA TYR A 243 13.33 -8.94 -5.87
C TYR A 243 14.13 -8.05 -6.82
N TYR A 244 13.61 -6.86 -7.04
CA TYR A 244 14.15 -5.87 -7.96
C TYR A 244 14.61 -4.65 -7.18
N VAL A 245 15.87 -4.25 -7.34
CA VAL A 245 16.36 -2.94 -6.94
C VAL A 245 16.10 -2.00 -8.10
N LEU A 246 15.15 -1.08 -7.96
CA LEU A 246 14.73 -0.18 -9.03
C LEU A 246 15.58 1.09 -9.06
N ALA A 247 16.00 1.57 -7.90
CA ALA A 247 16.92 2.69 -7.77
C ALA A 247 17.70 2.59 -6.46
N THR A 248 18.97 2.98 -6.46
CA THR A 248 19.76 3.16 -5.24
C THR A 248 20.98 4.02 -5.56
N ASN A 249 21.44 4.79 -4.56
CA ASN A 249 22.76 5.40 -4.57
C ASN A 249 23.74 4.70 -3.60
N TYR A 250 23.35 3.53 -3.08
CA TYR A 250 24.10 2.68 -2.13
C TYR A 250 24.30 3.26 -0.72
N GLU A 251 24.44 4.57 -0.61
CA GLU A 251 24.84 5.28 0.62
C GLU A 251 23.67 5.86 1.42
N GLU A 252 22.54 6.16 0.77
CA GLU A 252 21.40 6.80 1.43
C GLU A 252 20.12 6.03 1.24
N TYR A 253 19.75 5.67 0.00
CA TYR A 253 18.43 5.11 -0.28
C TYR A 253 18.47 3.88 -1.20
N ALA A 254 17.41 3.08 -1.12
CA ALA A 254 17.06 2.11 -2.15
C ALA A 254 15.54 2.01 -2.31
N LEU A 255 15.08 1.96 -3.55
CA LEU A 255 13.70 1.66 -3.93
C LEU A 255 13.64 0.24 -4.48
N VAL A 256 12.82 -0.60 -3.87
CA VAL A 256 12.83 -2.04 -4.16
C VAL A 256 11.42 -2.55 -4.40
N TYR A 257 11.28 -3.56 -5.23
CA TYR A 257 10.00 -4.10 -5.69
C TYR A 257 10.04 -5.61 -5.78
N THR A 258 8.93 -6.27 -5.47
CA THR A 258 8.75 -7.71 -5.62
C THR A 258 7.48 -8.00 -6.40
N CYS A 259 7.52 -9.06 -7.19
CA CYS A 259 6.35 -9.57 -7.91
C CYS A 259 6.26 -11.08 -7.75
N GLN A 260 5.06 -11.59 -7.45
CA GLN A 260 4.80 -13.01 -7.33
C GLN A 260 3.48 -13.40 -8.00
N ASN A 261 3.54 -14.26 -9.01
CA ASN A 261 2.33 -14.83 -9.61
C ASN A 261 1.55 -15.70 -8.61
N ILE A 262 0.23 -15.54 -8.57
CA ILE A 262 -0.64 -16.37 -7.73
C ILE A 262 -1.13 -17.56 -8.56
N GLU A 263 -0.69 -18.77 -8.21
CA GLU A 263 -1.19 -19.98 -8.88
C GLU A 263 -2.66 -20.24 -8.50
N GLY A 264 -3.56 -20.26 -9.50
CA GLY A 264 -4.93 -20.74 -9.35
C GLY A 264 -6.03 -19.71 -9.12
N GLY A 265 -6.12 -18.66 -9.97
CA GLY A 265 -7.25 -17.70 -10.06
C GLY A 265 -8.65 -18.28 -10.34
N ASN A 266 -8.88 -19.56 -10.03
CA ASN A 266 -10.21 -20.14 -9.97
C ASN A 266 -10.93 -19.65 -8.71
N ARG A 267 -11.85 -18.71 -8.94
CA ARG A 267 -12.93 -18.39 -8.01
C ARG A 267 -13.55 -19.68 -7.45
N ARG A 268 -13.25 -20.04 -6.19
CA ARG A 268 -14.18 -20.84 -5.40
C ARG A 268 -15.33 -19.93 -5.01
N GLY A 269 -16.23 -19.70 -5.96
CA GLY A 269 -17.55 -19.16 -5.66
C GLY A 269 -18.21 -20.07 -4.65
N ASN A 270 -18.57 -19.51 -3.50
CA ASN A 270 -19.41 -20.14 -2.50
C ASN A 270 -20.72 -20.60 -3.19
N PRO A 271 -21.10 -21.88 -3.18
CA PRO A 271 -22.22 -22.40 -3.99
C PRO A 271 -23.60 -22.08 -3.38
N LYS A 272 -23.88 -20.80 -3.07
CA LYS A 272 -25.20 -20.35 -2.61
C LYS A 272 -25.99 -19.47 -3.56
N ASP A 273 -25.38 -18.95 -4.63
CA ASP A 273 -26.11 -18.17 -5.62
C ASP A 273 -26.58 -19.05 -6.79
N LYS A 274 -27.77 -19.65 -6.62
CA LYS A 274 -28.52 -20.28 -7.71
C LYS A 274 -29.14 -19.20 -8.60
N LEU A 275 -28.55 -18.95 -9.77
CA LEU A 275 -29.30 -18.46 -10.93
C LEU A 275 -28.92 -19.24 -12.21
N SER A 276 -29.90 -20.03 -12.70
CA SER A 276 -30.17 -20.50 -14.08
C SER A 276 -29.01 -20.97 -14.99
N THR A 277 -28.98 -22.29 -15.20
CA THR A 277 -27.87 -23.14 -15.70
C THR A 277 -27.68 -23.22 -17.22
N VAL A 278 -28.01 -22.19 -18.02
CA VAL A 278 -27.72 -22.19 -19.47
C VAL A 278 -26.89 -20.96 -19.89
N TYR A 279 -27.07 -19.82 -19.22
CA TYR A 279 -26.23 -18.63 -19.43
C TYR A 279 -24.81 -18.78 -18.87
N ALA A 280 -24.64 -19.53 -17.77
CA ALA A 280 -23.35 -19.74 -17.12
C ALA A 280 -22.38 -20.61 -17.96
N LEU A 281 -22.90 -21.56 -18.74
CA LEU A 281 -22.09 -22.43 -19.60
C LEU A 281 -21.60 -21.72 -20.88
N PHE A 282 -22.42 -20.84 -21.45
CA PHE A 282 -22.01 -20.01 -22.59
C PHE A 282 -21.03 -18.87 -22.18
N HIS A 283 -21.15 -18.32 -20.96
CA HIS A 283 -20.16 -17.37 -20.42
C HIS A 283 -18.84 -18.03 -20.00
N ALA A 284 -18.88 -19.26 -19.47
CA ALA A 284 -17.67 -19.99 -19.09
C ALA A 284 -16.82 -20.42 -20.31
N MET A 285 -17.41 -20.58 -21.50
CA MET A 285 -16.67 -20.99 -22.70
C MET A 285 -15.99 -19.84 -23.48
N LYS A 286 -16.35 -18.57 -23.23
CA LYS A 286 -15.71 -17.41 -23.88
C LYS A 286 -14.60 -16.74 -23.05
N HIS A 287 -14.47 -17.10 -21.76
CA HIS A 287 -13.53 -16.50 -20.79
C HIS A 287 -12.27 -17.33 -20.50
N ARG A 288 -11.85 -18.23 -21.41
CA ARG A 288 -10.74 -19.16 -21.13
C ARG A 288 -9.32 -18.59 -21.31
N LEU A 289 -9.15 -17.27 -21.27
CA LEU A 289 -7.85 -16.59 -21.23
C LEU A 289 -8.00 -15.31 -20.35
N THR A 290 -7.04 -15.06 -19.44
CA THR A 290 -6.74 -13.80 -18.70
C THR A 290 -7.40 -13.42 -17.35
N ASN A 291 -7.67 -14.35 -16.43
CA ASN A 291 -7.93 -14.01 -15.00
C ASN A 291 -6.76 -14.43 -14.07
N SER A 292 -5.51 -14.26 -14.50
CA SER A 292 -4.36 -14.43 -13.62
C SER A 292 -4.15 -13.19 -12.75
N LEU A 293 -3.72 -13.40 -11.51
CA LEU A 293 -3.40 -12.34 -10.55
C LEU A 293 -1.94 -12.51 -10.11
N PHE A 294 -1.32 -11.40 -9.72
CA PHE A 294 -0.01 -11.41 -9.08
C PHE A 294 0.00 -10.47 -7.87
N LEU A 295 0.79 -10.82 -6.86
CA LEU A 295 1.06 -9.99 -5.69
C LEU A 295 2.22 -9.07 -5.97
N VAL A 296 2.11 -7.84 -5.50
CA VAL A 296 3.20 -6.86 -5.56
C VAL A 296 3.56 -6.36 -4.17
N GLY A 297 4.85 -6.11 -4.00
CA GLY A 297 5.40 -5.48 -2.81
C GLY A 297 6.40 -4.42 -3.24
N SER A 298 6.51 -3.36 -2.45
CA SER A 298 7.55 -2.36 -2.66
C SER A 298 7.94 -1.72 -1.34
N TRP A 299 9.22 -1.37 -1.23
CA TRP A 299 9.77 -0.76 -0.03
C TRP A 299 10.67 0.41 -0.40
N GLN A 300 10.60 1.46 0.42
CA GLN A 300 11.55 2.56 0.46
C GLN A 300 12.51 2.30 1.62
N LEU A 301 13.78 2.13 1.30
CA LEU A 301 14.83 1.79 2.24
C LEU A 301 15.79 2.97 2.41
N SER A 302 16.34 3.13 3.61
CA SER A 302 17.34 4.14 3.95
C SER A 302 18.49 3.53 4.75
N ARG A 303 19.71 4.04 4.58
CA ARG A 303 20.83 3.69 5.48
C ARG A 303 20.68 4.28 6.88
N THR A 304 20.00 5.42 6.99
CA THR A 304 19.89 6.19 8.24
C THR A 304 18.55 5.98 8.96
N GLY A 305 17.50 5.59 8.22
CA GLY A 305 16.12 5.48 8.72
C GLY A 305 15.27 6.72 8.42
N SER A 306 15.83 7.69 7.71
CA SER A 306 15.15 8.85 7.12
C SER A 306 15.60 9.03 5.68
N LEU A 307 14.84 9.78 4.87
CA LEU A 307 15.20 10.06 3.48
C LEU A 307 15.31 11.56 3.30
N ASP A 308 16.43 12.04 2.77
CA ASP A 308 16.58 13.44 2.37
C ASP A 308 15.76 13.78 1.11
N ASP A 309 15.66 15.06 0.79
CA ASP A 309 14.88 15.55 -0.36
C ASP A 309 15.41 15.03 -1.70
N LEU A 310 16.72 14.80 -1.81
CA LEU A 310 17.35 14.29 -3.04
C LEU A 310 17.00 12.82 -3.26
N ALA A 311 17.06 12.01 -2.20
CA ALA A 311 16.66 10.60 -2.21
C ALA A 311 15.17 10.46 -2.51
N GLN A 312 14.32 11.25 -1.87
CA GLN A 312 12.88 11.29 -2.15
C GLN A 312 12.62 11.66 -3.61
N THR A 313 13.26 12.72 -4.12
CA THR A 313 13.11 13.15 -5.52
C THR A 313 13.51 12.04 -6.49
N ALA A 314 14.65 11.38 -6.24
CA ALA A 314 15.14 10.29 -7.08
C ALA A 314 14.16 9.11 -7.10
N MET A 315 13.65 8.67 -5.95
CA MET A 315 12.65 7.60 -5.88
C MET A 315 11.32 8.00 -6.52
N ASN A 316 10.85 9.23 -6.28
CA ASN A 316 9.60 9.74 -6.83
C ASN A 316 9.62 9.82 -8.35
N SER A 317 10.81 10.01 -8.96
CA SER A 317 10.95 9.96 -10.42
C SER A 317 10.63 8.58 -11.01
N ILE A 318 10.88 7.50 -10.25
CA ILE A 318 10.57 6.12 -10.63
C ILE A 318 9.14 5.76 -10.22
N ILE A 319 8.71 6.14 -9.01
CA ILE A 319 7.36 5.87 -8.51
C ILE A 319 6.29 6.52 -9.40
N HIS A 320 6.58 7.69 -9.96
CA HIS A 320 5.68 8.43 -10.84
C HIS A 320 5.96 8.22 -12.34
N SER A 321 6.88 7.33 -12.72
CA SER A 321 7.12 7.03 -14.12
C SER A 321 5.96 6.18 -14.68
N SER A 322 5.59 6.42 -15.94
CA SER A 322 4.53 5.67 -16.62
C SER A 322 5.00 4.33 -17.21
N ASP A 323 6.28 4.00 -17.03
CA ASP A 323 6.98 2.84 -17.60
C ASP A 323 8.25 2.61 -16.74
N PRO A 324 8.60 1.39 -16.29
CA PRO A 324 8.02 0.10 -16.68
C PRO A 324 7.39 -0.72 -15.54
N VAL A 325 7.35 -0.18 -14.31
CA VAL A 325 6.69 -0.77 -13.14
C VAL A 325 5.57 0.13 -12.68
N ASP A 326 4.38 -0.44 -12.47
CA ASP A 326 3.22 0.26 -11.95
C ASP A 326 3.33 0.43 -10.42
N LEU A 327 4.32 1.22 -10.00
CA LEU A 327 4.44 1.67 -8.63
C LEU A 327 3.42 2.77 -8.38
N PHE A 328 2.78 2.68 -7.22
CA PHE A 328 1.94 3.74 -6.69
C PHE A 328 2.44 4.23 -5.34
N GLU A 329 2.71 5.54 -5.24
CA GLU A 329 3.11 6.19 -3.98
C GLU A 329 2.10 5.93 -2.85
N GLY A 330 0.81 5.88 -3.21
CA GLY A 330 -0.30 5.67 -2.31
C GLY A 330 -0.46 4.34 -1.62
N PHE A 331 0.33 3.35 -2.00
CA PHE A 331 0.39 2.09 -1.28
C PHE A 331 1.43 2.13 -0.16
N TYR A 332 2.36 3.09 -0.17
CA TYR A 332 3.36 3.20 0.89
C TYR A 332 2.73 3.62 2.22
N GLN A 333 2.87 2.75 3.20
CA GLN A 333 2.62 3.02 4.60
C GLN A 333 3.95 3.34 5.26
N PRO A 334 4.05 4.46 6.01
CA PRO A 334 5.28 4.81 6.70
C PRO A 334 5.58 3.79 7.81
N THR A 335 6.85 3.42 7.91
CA THR A 335 7.39 2.56 8.97
C THR A 335 8.17 3.42 9.95
N LYS A 336 7.80 3.37 11.22
CA LYS A 336 8.41 4.19 12.27
C LYS A 336 9.83 3.71 12.58
N GLN A 337 10.73 4.69 12.71
CA GLN A 337 12.16 4.50 12.98
C GLN A 337 12.63 5.25 14.23
N ASP A 338 11.70 5.87 14.98
CA ASP A 338 12.01 6.57 16.21
C ASP A 338 12.47 5.62 17.33
N PRO A 339 13.22 6.11 18.33
CA PRO A 339 13.76 5.28 19.40
C PRO A 339 12.71 4.43 20.14
N ASP A 340 11.48 4.91 20.30
CA ASP A 340 10.44 4.19 21.02
C ASP A 340 9.90 3.03 20.19
N SER A 341 9.67 3.26 18.91
CA SER A 341 9.26 2.21 17.96
C SER A 341 10.35 1.17 17.74
N CYS A 342 11.62 1.55 17.92
CA CYS A 342 12.78 0.66 17.83
C CYS A 342 13.15 -0.02 19.16
N TYR A 343 12.59 0.45 20.27
CA TYR A 343 12.86 -0.13 21.57
C TYR A 343 12.31 -1.55 21.63
N ASN A 344 13.17 -2.48 22.01
CA ASN A 344 12.79 -3.87 22.21
C ASN A 344 13.50 -4.44 23.44
N TYR A 345 12.82 -5.34 24.13
CA TYR A 345 13.43 -6.13 25.18
C TYR A 345 14.23 -7.26 24.55
N PRO A 346 15.44 -7.53 25.06
CA PRO A 346 16.14 -8.75 24.68
C PRO A 346 15.35 -9.98 25.13
N ASP A 347 15.55 -11.10 24.43
CA ASP A 347 15.07 -12.38 24.94
C ASP A 347 15.82 -12.71 26.24
N PHE A 348 15.09 -12.74 27.36
CA PHE A 348 15.67 -13.02 28.67
C PHE A 348 16.18 -14.46 28.73
N ASP A 349 17.50 -14.61 28.73
CA ASP A 349 18.14 -15.87 29.08
C ASP A 349 18.16 -16.00 30.61
N LYS A 350 17.67 -17.14 31.10
CA LYS A 350 17.61 -17.44 32.54
C LYS A 350 18.98 -17.53 33.20
N THR A 351 20.06 -17.56 32.43
CA THR A 351 21.44 -17.56 32.91
C THR A 351 21.99 -16.16 33.16
N TRP A 352 21.29 -15.10 32.77
CA TRP A 352 21.76 -13.73 32.98
C TRP A 352 21.78 -13.34 34.45
N GLU A 353 22.92 -12.82 34.90
CA GLU A 353 23.07 -12.27 36.26
C GLU A 353 22.45 -10.87 36.40
N TYR A 354 22.33 -10.13 35.29
CA TYR A 354 21.71 -8.81 35.22
C TYR A 354 21.16 -8.54 33.80
N VAL A 355 20.27 -7.56 33.67
CA VAL A 355 19.68 -7.15 32.38
C VAL A 355 20.34 -5.84 31.96
N GLU A 356 21.07 -5.87 30.85
CA GLU A 356 21.63 -4.68 30.21
C GLU A 356 20.84 -4.36 28.95
N LEU A 357 20.25 -3.17 28.89
CA LEU A 357 19.49 -2.70 27.73
C LEU A 357 20.36 -1.75 26.90
N PRO A 358 20.30 -1.83 25.56
CA PRO A 358 21.01 -0.89 24.71
C PRO A 358 20.41 0.51 24.81
N GLY A 359 21.27 1.53 24.88
CA GLY A 359 20.87 2.94 24.91
C GLY A 359 20.95 3.59 26.29
N LYS A 360 20.50 4.85 26.39
CA LYS A 360 20.39 5.56 27.67
C LYS A 360 19.09 5.14 28.36
N CYS A 361 19.05 5.25 29.69
CA CYS A 361 17.81 5.11 30.44
C CYS A 361 16.76 6.08 29.91
N ASP A 362 15.52 5.61 29.73
CA ASP A 362 14.40 6.44 29.34
C ASP A 362 13.95 7.29 30.55
N ASP A 363 14.31 8.57 30.54
CA ASP A 363 13.97 9.52 31.60
C ASP A 363 12.47 9.78 31.76
N ARG A 364 11.62 9.26 30.84
CA ARG A 364 10.15 9.29 30.97
C ARG A 364 9.63 8.24 31.95
N ILE A 365 10.43 7.23 32.30
CA ILE A 365 10.07 6.28 33.35
C ILE A 365 10.07 7.04 34.68
N LYS A 366 8.87 7.34 35.19
CA LYS A 366 8.67 8.02 36.47
C LYS A 366 8.21 7.03 37.53
N GLY A 367 8.71 7.21 38.75
CA GLY A 367 8.14 6.55 39.93
C GLY A 367 6.69 7.01 40.18
N VAL A 368 5.99 6.30 41.06
CA VAL A 368 4.61 6.64 41.46
C VAL A 368 4.56 8.06 42.02
N GLU A 369 3.67 8.90 41.48
CA GLU A 369 3.43 10.24 42.00
C GLU A 369 2.93 10.19 43.45
N ASN A 370 3.40 11.13 44.29
CA ASN A 370 3.05 11.22 45.70
C ASN A 370 3.37 9.96 46.53
N PHE A 371 4.45 9.24 46.17
CA PHE A 371 4.92 8.11 46.96
C PHE A 371 5.24 8.53 48.41
N ASP A 372 4.46 8.01 49.37
CA ASP A 372 4.60 8.32 50.80
C ASP A 372 5.63 7.40 51.45
N LEU A 373 6.82 7.94 51.69
CA LEU A 373 7.91 7.24 52.36
C LEU A 373 7.56 6.76 53.79
N ASN A 374 6.59 7.40 54.46
CA ASN A 374 6.20 7.03 55.83
C ASN A 374 5.31 5.78 55.88
N ARG A 375 4.78 5.34 54.73
CA ARG A 375 4.00 4.11 54.60
C ARG A 375 4.84 2.88 54.28
N VAL A 376 6.14 3.06 54.08
CA VAL A 376 7.08 1.98 53.76
C VAL A 376 7.81 1.58 55.03
N SER A 377 7.70 0.31 55.43
CA SER A 377 8.40 -0.22 56.61
C SER A 377 9.92 -0.01 56.47
N PHE A 378 10.59 0.37 57.56
CA PHE A 378 12.04 0.59 57.61
C PHE A 378 12.84 -0.63 57.11
N PHE A 379 12.32 -1.85 57.32
CA PHE A 379 12.92 -3.09 56.80
C PHE A 379 12.84 -3.22 55.28
N PHE A 380 11.80 -2.65 54.66
CA PHE A 380 11.62 -2.68 53.21
C PHE A 380 12.62 -1.76 52.50
N LEU A 381 12.91 -0.59 53.09
CA LEU A 381 13.93 0.34 52.58
C LEU A 381 15.35 -0.23 52.65
N ILE A 382 15.72 -0.85 53.77
CA ILE A 382 17.05 -1.50 53.92
C ILE A 382 17.21 -2.64 52.91
N THR A 383 16.15 -3.42 52.69
CA THR A 383 16.18 -4.51 51.72
C THR A 383 16.43 -3.98 50.30
N ILE A 384 15.71 -2.95 49.86
CA ILE A 384 15.91 -2.34 48.54
C ILE A 384 17.33 -1.77 48.39
N LEU A 385 17.86 -1.08 49.42
CA LEU A 385 19.22 -0.53 49.40
C LEU A 385 20.32 -1.60 49.34
N LEU A 386 20.05 -2.84 49.80
CA LEU A 386 20.96 -3.97 49.66
C LEU A 386 20.96 -4.58 48.25
N PHE A 387 19.92 -4.33 47.44
CA PHE A 387 19.76 -4.87 46.08
C PHE A 387 20.12 -3.88 44.96
N ILE A 388 20.29 -2.60 45.26
CA ILE A 388 20.80 -1.60 44.31
C ILE A 388 22.32 -1.54 44.50
N ARG A 389 23.08 -2.05 43.53
CA ARG A 389 24.55 -2.02 43.53
C ARG A 389 25.07 -1.18 42.38
#